data_AF-A0A0P9CQ79-F1
#
_entry.id   AF-A0A0P9CQ79-F1
#
_cell.length_a   1.000
_cell.length_b   1.000
_cell.length_c   1.000
_cell.angle_alpha   90.00
_cell.angle_beta   90.00
_cell.angle_gamma   90.00
#
_symmetry.space_group_name_H-M   'P 1'
#
loop_
_entity.id
_entity.type
_entity.pdbx_description
1 polymer ?
#
loop_
_entity_poly.entity_id
_entity_poly.type
_entity_poly.pdbx_seq_one_letter_code
_entity_poly.pdbx_strand_id
1 'polypeptide(L)'
;MEPVTIVCTRGTLSYEKVEEWIVPLQDADVYVLVDADKPGMKLRSQLKQELPNARHLYTTRVYREVARTPLPYLAKILHTAHFVIDEQLLEENGQEP
;
A
#
# COMPACT_ATOMS: atom_id res chain seq x y z
N MET A 1 -5.85 10.11 -17.22
CA MET A 1 -5.81 9.17 -16.08
C MET A 1 -5.02 7.97 -16.53
N GLU A 2 -4.03 7.57 -15.76
CA GLU A 2 -3.22 6.38 -16.05
C GLU A 2 -3.79 5.19 -15.22
N PRO A 3 -3.85 3.97 -15.78
CA PRO A 3 -4.26 2.81 -15.01
C PRO A 3 -3.26 2.50 -13.89
N VAL A 4 -3.77 2.09 -12.72
CA VAL A 4 -2.94 1.65 -11.59
C VAL A 4 -2.65 0.16 -11.72
N THR A 5 -1.36 -0.19 -11.72
CA THR A 5 -0.93 -1.60 -11.63
C THR A 5 -0.83 -2.02 -10.17
N ILE A 6 -1.56 -3.06 -9.76
CA ILE A 6 -1.51 -3.59 -8.39
C ILE A 6 -0.63 -4.83 -8.37
N VAL A 7 0.44 -4.79 -7.57
CA VAL A 7 1.35 -5.92 -7.37
C VAL A 7 1.19 -6.45 -5.94
N CYS A 8 0.82 -7.73 -5.83
CA CYS A 8 0.73 -8.42 -4.55
C CYS A 8 1.98 -9.29 -4.33
N THR A 9 2.76 -9.01 -3.29
CA THR A 9 4.03 -9.72 -2.99
C THR A 9 3.83 -11.18 -2.55
N ARG A 10 2.59 -11.57 -2.20
CA ARG A 10 2.21 -12.89 -1.67
C ARG A 10 3.07 -13.29 -0.45
N GLY A 11 3.24 -12.35 0.48
CA GLY A 11 4.04 -12.53 1.70
C GLY A 11 5.42 -11.88 1.61
N THR A 12 6.44 -12.57 2.10
CA THR A 12 7.84 -12.10 2.06
C THR A 12 8.44 -12.20 0.66
N LEU A 13 9.26 -11.23 0.29
CA LEU A 13 10.01 -11.24 -0.97
C LEU A 13 11.34 -11.98 -0.77
N SER A 14 11.54 -13.07 -1.52
CA SER A 14 12.89 -13.64 -1.69
C SER A 14 13.73 -12.71 -2.57
N TYR A 15 15.04 -12.92 -2.57
CA TYR A 15 15.95 -12.14 -3.41
C TYR A 15 15.58 -12.22 -4.90
N GLU A 16 15.25 -13.42 -5.40
CA GLU A 16 14.87 -13.59 -6.81
C GLU A 16 13.59 -12.80 -7.16
N LYS A 17 12.61 -12.77 -6.24
CA LYS A 17 11.37 -12.00 -6.44
C LYS A 17 11.62 -10.49 -6.44
N VAL A 18 12.62 -10.01 -5.69
CA VAL A 18 13.00 -8.60 -5.73
C VAL A 18 13.57 -8.25 -7.10
N GLU A 19 14.51 -9.04 -7.61
CA GLU A 19 15.08 -8.79 -8.94
C GLU A 19 14.02 -8.85 -10.04
N GLU A 20 13.12 -9.83 -10.00
CA GLU A 20 12.11 -10.01 -11.04
C GLU A 20 11.01 -8.96 -11.00
N TRP A 21 10.50 -8.61 -9.81
CA TRP A 21 9.27 -7.81 -9.68
C TRP A 21 9.49 -6.39 -9.17
N ILE A 22 10.57 -6.15 -8.43
CA ILE A 22 10.79 -4.89 -7.72
C ILE A 22 11.76 -3.99 -8.48
N VAL A 23 12.91 -4.52 -8.92
CA VAL A 23 13.90 -3.75 -9.67
C VAL A 23 13.31 -3.05 -10.90
N PRO A 24 12.43 -3.69 -11.72
CA PRO A 24 11.81 -3.02 -12.86
C PRO A 24 10.89 -1.84 -12.51
N LEU A 25 10.48 -1.72 -11.24
CA LEU A 25 9.59 -0.65 -10.77
C LEU A 25 10.36 0.58 -10.27
N GLN A 26 11.70 0.57 -10.24
CA GLN A 26 12.50 1.66 -9.68
C GLN A 26 12.29 3.03 -10.37
N ASP A 27 11.93 3.01 -11.66
CA ASP A 27 11.65 4.20 -12.46
C ASP A 27 10.16 4.61 -12.46
N ALA A 28 9.29 3.85 -11.79
CA ALA A 28 7.85 4.12 -11.70
C ALA A 28 7.48 4.92 -10.44
N ASP A 29 6.31 5.58 -10.45
CA ASP A 29 5.72 6.16 -9.24
C ASP A 29 5.09 5.06 -8.37
N VAL A 30 5.91 4.46 -7.49
CA VAL A 30 5.51 3.30 -6.69
C VAL A 30 4.94 3.72 -5.35
N TYR A 31 3.79 3.13 -4.98
CA TYR A 31 3.18 3.28 -3.66
C TYR A 31 3.16 1.93 -2.93
N VAL A 32 3.61 1.94 -1.67
CA VAL A 32 3.67 0.74 -0.83
C VAL A 32 2.64 0.85 0.29
N LEU A 33 1.60 0.02 0.22
CA LEU A 33 0.62 -0.16 1.28
C LEU A 33 0.69 -1.60 1.78
N VAL A 34 1.12 -1.79 3.03
CA VAL A 34 1.27 -3.09 3.68
C VAL A 34 0.66 -3.07 5.07
N ASP A 35 0.36 -4.25 5.60
CA ASP A 35 -0.20 -4.45 6.93
C ASP A 35 0.64 -3.77 8.02
N ALA A 36 -0.05 -3.29 9.05
CA ALA A 36 0.51 -2.67 10.24
C ALA A 36 0.83 -3.72 11.34
N ASP A 37 1.26 -4.91 10.93
CA ASP A 37 1.67 -6.01 11.80
C ASP A 37 3.17 -6.36 11.65
N LYS A 38 3.66 -7.36 12.39
CA LYS A 38 5.10 -7.67 12.39
C LYS A 38 5.61 -8.09 10.99
N PRO A 39 4.97 -9.04 10.28
CA PRO A 39 5.33 -9.36 8.89
C PRO A 39 5.28 -8.16 7.95
N GLY A 40 4.20 -7.37 7.97
CA GLY A 40 4.05 -6.20 7.10
C GLY A 40 5.12 -5.14 7.34
N MET A 41 5.48 -4.90 8.62
CA MET A 41 6.57 -3.98 8.97
C MET A 41 7.94 -4.49 8.53
N LYS A 42 8.19 -5.81 8.56
CA LYS A 42 9.42 -6.41 8.02
C LYS A 42 9.49 -6.21 6.50
N LEU A 43 8.40 -6.49 5.78
CA LEU A 43 8.31 -6.26 4.34
C LEU A 43 8.52 -4.79 3.98
N ARG A 44 7.91 -3.87 4.75
CA ARG A 44 8.12 -2.42 4.58
C ARG A 44 9.59 -2.04 4.70
N SER A 45 10.30 -2.61 5.68
CA SER A 45 11.73 -2.33 5.87
C SER A 45 12.56 -2.79 4.68
N GLN A 46 12.26 -3.97 4.13
CA GLN A 46 12.92 -4.48 2.93
C GLN A 46 12.62 -3.58 1.72
N LEU A 47 11.35 -3.24 1.48
CA LEU A 47 10.96 -2.39 0.35
C LEU A 47 11.57 -0.99 0.41
N LYS A 48 11.81 -0.42 1.61
CA LYS A 48 12.54 0.85 1.74
C LYS A 48 14.00 0.78 1.27
N GLN A 49 14.62 -0.39 1.39
CA GLN A 49 16.00 -0.61 0.93
C GLN A 49 16.04 -0.81 -0.59
N GLU A 50 15.11 -1.61 -1.12
CA GLU A 50 15.08 -1.99 -2.54
C GLU A 50 14.42 -0.93 -3.45
N LEU A 51 13.47 -0.16 -2.91
CA LEU A 51 12.74 0.93 -3.58
C LEU A 51 12.79 2.22 -2.76
N PRO A 52 13.94 2.90 -2.67
CA PRO A 52 14.10 4.11 -1.87
C PRO A 52 13.16 5.25 -2.31
N ASN A 53 12.73 5.25 -3.57
CA ASN A 53 11.84 6.27 -4.13
C ASN A 53 10.35 5.95 -3.91
N ALA A 54 10.00 4.77 -3.39
CA ALA A 54 8.60 4.41 -3.20
C ALA A 54 7.93 5.22 -2.10
N ARG A 55 6.70 5.67 -2.35
CA ARG A 55 5.86 6.37 -1.39
C ARG A 55 5.15 5.38 -0.48
N HIS A 56 5.45 5.44 0.81
CA HIS A 56 4.88 4.52 1.79
C HIS A 56 3.55 5.04 2.34
N LEU A 57 2.47 4.33 2.06
CA LEU A 57 1.14 4.55 2.64
C LEU A 57 0.95 3.67 3.87
N TYR A 58 0.02 4.08 4.75
CA TYR A 58 -0.23 3.43 6.03
C TYR A 58 -1.72 3.30 6.28
N THR A 59 -2.18 2.09 6.61
CA THR A 59 -3.45 1.92 7.31
C THR A 59 -3.27 2.19 8.80
N THR A 60 -4.35 2.48 9.52
CA THR A 60 -4.31 2.71 10.96
C THR A 60 -3.85 1.43 11.67
N ARG A 61 -3.04 1.59 12.74
CA ARG A 61 -2.60 0.44 13.55
C ARG A 61 -3.77 -0.29 14.21
N VAL A 62 -4.92 0.36 14.37
CA VAL A 62 -6.15 -0.22 14.94
C VAL A 62 -6.68 -1.32 14.03
N TYR A 63 -6.68 -1.11 12.72
CA TYR A 63 -7.18 -2.12 11.76
C TYR A 63 -6.20 -3.28 11.55
N ARG A 64 -4.89 -3.03 11.80
CA ARG A 64 -3.77 -3.99 11.73
C ARG A 64 -3.49 -4.53 10.33
N GLU A 65 -4.49 -4.95 9.58
CA GLU A 65 -4.39 -5.51 8.24
C GLU A 65 -5.10 -4.59 7.23
N VAL A 66 -4.52 -4.44 6.04
CA VAL A 66 -5.13 -3.65 4.95
C VAL A 66 -6.50 -4.22 4.60
N ALA A 67 -6.64 -5.55 4.54
CA ALA A 67 -7.89 -6.24 4.26
C ALA A 67 -8.99 -6.01 5.32
N ARG A 68 -8.61 -5.58 6.54
CA ARG A 68 -9.55 -5.28 7.64
C ARG A 68 -9.83 -3.79 7.78
N THR A 69 -9.22 -2.96 6.95
CA THR A 69 -9.44 -1.51 6.93
C THR A 69 -10.78 -1.25 6.24
N PRO A 70 -11.72 -0.51 6.86
CA PRO A 70 -12.98 -0.21 6.19
C PRO A 70 -12.74 0.56 4.88
N LEU A 71 -13.52 0.25 3.85
CA LEU A 71 -13.34 0.82 2.52
C LEU A 71 -13.28 2.35 2.50
N PRO A 72 -14.10 3.09 3.28
CA PRO A 72 -14.02 4.55 3.30
C PRO A 72 -12.70 5.10 3.83
N TYR A 73 -12.08 4.40 4.78
CA TYR A 73 -10.76 4.78 5.28
C TYR A 73 -9.67 4.48 4.24
N LEU A 74 -9.76 3.32 3.58
CA LEU A 74 -8.83 2.97 2.50
C LEU A 74 -8.95 3.95 1.33
N ALA A 75 -10.17 4.31 0.95
CA ALA A 75 -10.50 5.33 -0.05
C ALA A 75 -9.87 6.69 0.30
N LYS A 76 -10.01 7.15 1.55
CA LYS A 76 -9.37 8.40 2.03
C LYS A 76 -7.84 8.36 1.96
N ILE A 77 -7.21 7.23 2.33
CA ILE A 77 -5.76 7.05 2.26
C ILE A 77 -5.28 7.19 0.80
N LEU A 78 -5.95 6.51 -0.13
CA LEU A 78 -5.58 6.54 -1.55
C LEU A 78 -5.91 7.89 -2.19
N HIS A 79 -7.05 8.50 -1.85
CA HIS A 79 -7.42 9.84 -2.32
C HIS A 79 -6.41 10.91 -1.88
N THR A 80 -5.95 10.85 -0.63
CA THR A 80 -4.90 11.74 -0.11
C THR A 80 -3.55 11.53 -0.81
N ALA A 81 -3.30 10.33 -1.32
CA ALA A 81 -2.15 10.03 -2.17
C ALA A 81 -2.36 10.41 -3.64
N HIS A 82 -3.45 11.13 -3.97
CA HIS A 82 -3.83 11.61 -5.30
C HIS A 82 -4.27 10.53 -6.30
N PHE A 83 -4.69 9.36 -5.80
CA PHE A 83 -5.41 8.40 -6.64
C PHE A 83 -6.85 8.86 -6.89
N VAL A 84 -7.36 8.59 -8.09
CA VAL A 84 -8.77 8.76 -8.40
C VAL A 84 -9.55 7.60 -7.79
N ILE A 85 -10.59 7.92 -7.01
CA ILE A 85 -11.39 6.97 -6.24
C ILE A 85 -12.85 7.14 -6.65
N ASP A 86 -13.62 6.06 -6.59
CA ASP A 86 -15.07 6.12 -6.68
C ASP A 86 -15.61 6.94 -5.50
N GLU A 87 -16.26 8.07 -5.80
CA GLU A 87 -16.76 9.01 -4.79
C GLU A 87 -17.73 8.33 -3.80
N GLN A 88 -18.44 7.28 -4.22
CA GLN A 88 -19.33 6.51 -3.33
C GLN A 88 -18.56 5.82 -2.20
N LEU A 89 -17.28 5.53 -2.40
CA LEU A 89 -16.42 4.94 -1.37
C LEU A 89 -15.90 6.00 -0.39
N LEU A 90 -15.98 7.29 -0.70
CA LEU A 90 -15.60 8.36 0.23
C LEU A 90 -16.73 8.67 1.22
N GLU A 91 -17.95 8.24 0.92
CA GLU A 91 -19.14 8.45 1.74
C GLU A 91 -19.26 7.39 2.84
N GLU A 92 -18.81 7.70 4.06
CA GLU A 92 -19.40 7.08 5.26
C GLU A 92 -19.17 7.89 6.54
N ASN A 93 -20.27 8.10 7.28
CA ASN A 93 -20.42 8.76 8.58
C ASN A 93 -19.90 7.90 9.76
N GLY A 94 -18.89 7.05 9.53
CA GLY A 94 -18.36 6.11 10.52
C GLY A 94 -17.32 6.77 11.43
N GLN A 95 -17.67 6.95 12.70
CA GLN A 95 -16.81 7.48 13.76
C GLN A 95 -15.41 6.83 13.73
N GLU A 96 -14.36 7.64 13.73
CA GLU A 96 -12.98 7.17 13.91
C GLU A 96 -12.90 6.33 15.20
N PRO A 97 -12.22 5.17 15.17
CA PRO A 97 -12.02 4.35 16.37
C PRO A 97 -11.18 5.07 17.43
#